data_AF-A0A4Z0NJ84-F1
#
_entry.id   AF-A0A4Z0NJ84-F1
#
_cell.length_a   1.000
_cell.length_b   1.000
_cell.length_c   1.000
_cell.angle_alpha   90.00
_cell.angle_beta   90.00
_cell.angle_gamma   90.00
#
_symmetry.space_group_name_H-M   'P 1'
#
loop_
_entity.id
_entity.type
_entity.pdbx_description
1 polymer ?
#
loop_
_entity_poly.entity_id
_entity_poly.type
_entity_poly.pdbx_seq_one_letter_code
_entity_poly.pdbx_strand_id
1 'polypeptide(L)'
;MRVTVLDDVLIPVKHLLNDATVAQVPVDQVTYWHVELDSHDILLAEGLPAESFLDTGVRAGFENGPAHMVLHPDFSPLSLDDFCLPLVQDGPIVDAVRTRLIARAMALGWRLTSEDDLHVLADGVAIRPERDGALARFRLPAGARDVRLVSRSFVPERVRVGAGDGRRLGVPVRGVAVIDGHGVTRALPIDSGLLEAGFSFVQDGEWRWTTGDAILPAVLWAGCTGSVTLTVETAPDRGTLHAWLAPPAQAEIAAALAA
;
A
#
# COMPACT_ATOMS: atom_id res chain seq x y z
N MET A 1 29.93 1.58 -24.92
CA MET A 1 28.71 2.35 -25.21
C MET A 1 27.70 2.07 -24.11
N ARG A 2 27.42 3.04 -23.22
CA ARG A 2 26.34 2.91 -22.22
C ARG A 2 25.12 3.59 -22.84
N VAL A 3 24.07 2.84 -23.11
CA VAL A 3 22.77 3.40 -23.53
C VAL A 3 22.02 3.72 -22.24
N THR A 4 21.73 5.00 -22.01
CA THR A 4 20.88 5.44 -20.90
C THR A 4 19.44 5.37 -21.38
N VAL A 5 18.78 4.23 -21.14
CA VAL A 5 17.39 3.98 -21.57
C VAL A 5 16.36 4.87 -20.83
N LEU A 6 16.77 5.62 -19.80
CA LEU A 6 15.84 6.32 -18.90
C LEU A 6 15.46 7.74 -19.32
N ASP A 7 16.23 8.38 -20.20
CA ASP A 7 16.02 9.79 -20.53
C ASP A 7 15.17 9.96 -21.81
N ASP A 8 14.83 8.85 -22.48
CA ASP A 8 14.20 8.85 -23.81
C ASP A 8 12.82 8.17 -23.83
N VAL A 9 12.23 7.86 -22.67
CA VAL A 9 10.90 7.22 -22.58
C VAL A 9 10.06 7.81 -21.46
N LEU A 10 8.74 7.71 -21.59
CA LEU A 10 7.78 8.05 -20.54
C LEU A 10 7.25 6.79 -19.89
N ILE A 11 7.19 6.80 -18.56
CA ILE A 11 6.60 5.71 -17.78
C ILE A 11 5.60 6.32 -16.80
N PRO A 12 4.31 5.96 -16.85
CA PRO A 12 3.35 6.41 -15.88
C PRO A 12 3.79 6.00 -14.46
N VAL A 13 3.88 6.97 -13.54
CA VAL A 13 4.45 6.79 -12.20
C VAL A 13 3.80 5.66 -11.39
N LYS A 14 2.54 5.31 -11.68
CA LYS A 14 1.84 4.16 -11.08
C LYS A 14 2.55 2.82 -11.32
N HIS A 15 3.31 2.68 -12.40
CA HIS A 15 4.12 1.49 -12.70
C HIS A 15 5.47 1.50 -11.97
N LEU A 16 5.82 2.61 -11.32
CA LEU A 16 7.08 2.83 -10.61
C LEU A 16 6.91 2.87 -9.09
N LEU A 17 5.72 2.53 -8.57
CA LEU A 17 5.46 2.44 -7.14
C LEU A 17 6.43 1.46 -6.47
N ASN A 18 7.09 1.93 -5.41
CA ASN A 18 7.97 1.11 -4.57
C ASN A 18 7.59 1.15 -3.09
N ASP A 19 6.55 1.90 -2.69
CA ASP A 19 6.08 2.08 -1.30
C ASP A 19 7.13 2.63 -0.32
N ALA A 20 8.26 3.12 -0.85
CA ALA A 20 9.27 3.85 -0.11
C ALA A 20 9.33 5.29 -0.63
N THR A 21 10.10 5.52 -1.69
CA THR A 21 10.32 6.85 -2.28
C THR A 21 9.28 7.25 -3.32
N VAL A 22 8.52 6.30 -3.86
CA VAL A 22 7.40 6.52 -4.77
C VAL A 22 6.22 5.72 -4.24
N ALA A 23 5.27 6.42 -3.62
CA ALA A 23 4.16 5.81 -2.91
C ALA A 23 2.86 6.58 -3.17
N GLN A 24 1.73 5.88 -3.06
CA GLN A 24 0.44 6.54 -2.93
C GLN A 24 0.24 6.92 -1.47
N VAL A 25 -0.05 8.19 -1.23
CA VAL A 25 -0.33 8.71 0.12
C VAL A 25 -1.76 9.24 0.16
N PRO A 26 -2.50 8.98 1.25
CA PRO A 26 -3.82 9.59 1.43
C PRO A 26 -3.66 11.10 1.61
N VAL A 27 -4.49 11.86 0.89
CA VAL A 27 -4.60 13.32 1.01
C VAL A 27 -6.07 13.69 0.90
N ASP A 28 -6.51 14.70 1.66
CA ASP A 28 -7.91 15.13 1.67
C ASP A 28 -8.32 15.80 0.36
N GLN A 29 -7.38 16.47 -0.30
CA GLN A 29 -7.60 17.19 -1.54
C GLN A 29 -6.35 17.14 -2.44
N VAL A 30 -6.59 17.00 -3.75
CA VAL A 30 -5.58 17.17 -4.79
C VAL A 30 -5.97 18.37 -5.65
N THR A 31 -5.03 19.28 -5.89
CA THR A 31 -5.22 20.40 -6.82
C THR A 31 -4.47 20.13 -8.11
N TYR A 32 -5.18 20.17 -9.23
CA TYR A 32 -4.58 19.96 -10.56
C TYR A 32 -4.34 21.31 -11.22
N TRP A 33 -3.07 21.58 -11.55
CA TRP A 33 -2.68 22.73 -12.34
C TRP A 33 -2.38 22.27 -13.76
N HIS A 34 -3.05 22.87 -14.74
CA HIS A 34 -2.69 22.71 -16.15
C HIS A 34 -1.85 23.91 -16.56
N VAL A 35 -0.57 23.65 -16.88
CA VAL A 35 0.34 24.63 -17.47
C VAL A 35 0.30 24.43 -18.98
N GLU A 36 -0.34 25.36 -19.68
CA GLU A 36 -0.42 25.34 -21.14
C GLU A 36 0.88 25.89 -21.74
N LEU A 37 1.39 25.19 -22.75
CA LEU A 37 2.60 25.51 -23.48
C LEU A 37 2.26 25.74 -24.96
N ASP A 38 3.15 26.40 -25.71
CA ASP A 38 2.99 26.61 -27.16
C ASP A 38 2.91 25.27 -27.93
N SER A 39 3.54 24.23 -27.39
CA SER A 39 3.45 22.84 -27.83
C SER A 39 3.55 21.90 -26.62
N HIS A 40 2.92 20.72 -26.72
CA HIS A 40 3.05 19.66 -25.72
C HIS A 40 4.53 19.28 -25.50
N ASP A 41 5.02 19.37 -24.26
CA ASP A 41 6.45 19.26 -23.94
C ASP A 41 6.70 18.74 -22.51
N ILE A 42 7.97 18.55 -22.15
CA ILE A 42 8.40 18.14 -20.82
C ILE A 42 8.59 19.37 -19.91
N LEU A 43 7.96 19.30 -18.74
CA LEU A 43 8.09 20.25 -17.64
C LEU A 43 9.01 19.71 -16.54
N LEU A 44 9.52 20.61 -15.70
CA LEU A 44 10.20 20.25 -14.45
C LEU A 44 9.25 20.46 -13.28
N ALA A 45 8.76 19.36 -12.69
CA ALA A 45 7.97 19.37 -11.47
C ALA A 45 8.89 19.09 -10.27
N GLU A 46 9.19 20.10 -9.46
CA GLU A 46 10.15 20.01 -8.34
C GLU A 46 11.51 19.42 -8.76
N GLY A 47 11.96 19.75 -9.97
CA GLY A 47 13.21 19.27 -10.57
C GLY A 47 13.14 17.87 -11.19
N LEU A 48 11.99 17.21 -11.19
CA LEU A 48 11.74 15.97 -11.91
C LEU A 48 11.14 16.26 -13.30
N PRO A 49 11.74 15.78 -14.40
CA PRO A 49 11.11 15.83 -15.71
C PRO A 49 9.77 15.06 -15.71
N ALA A 50 8.71 15.74 -16.12
CA ALA A 50 7.37 15.20 -16.23
C ALA A 50 6.70 15.78 -17.49
N GLU A 51 5.98 14.94 -18.22
CA GLU A 51 5.24 15.40 -19.39
C GLU A 51 4.15 16.40 -19.00
N SER A 52 3.97 17.45 -19.81
CA SER A 52 2.80 18.33 -19.70
C SER A 52 1.50 17.53 -19.89
N PHE A 53 0.37 18.14 -19.54
CA PHE A 53 -0.91 17.47 -19.75
C PHE A 53 -1.23 17.40 -21.25
N LEU A 54 -1.39 16.20 -21.79
CA LEU A 54 -1.89 16.01 -23.15
C LEU A 54 -3.39 16.31 -23.17
N ASP A 55 -3.81 17.35 -23.90
CA ASP A 55 -5.22 17.75 -23.94
C ASP A 55 -6.08 16.73 -24.66
N THR A 56 -6.79 15.91 -23.88
CA THR A 56 -7.73 14.90 -24.37
C THR A 56 -9.16 15.42 -24.54
N GLY A 57 -9.34 16.74 -24.61
CA GLY A 57 -10.64 17.40 -24.74
C GLY A 57 -11.35 17.63 -23.40
N VAL A 58 -10.66 17.42 -22.27
CA VAL A 58 -11.20 17.62 -20.91
C VAL A 58 -10.92 19.03 -20.36
N ARG A 59 -10.32 19.91 -21.16
CA ARG A 59 -9.99 21.30 -20.79
C ARG A 59 -11.17 22.09 -20.22
N ALA A 60 -12.39 21.84 -20.70
CA ALA A 60 -13.60 22.50 -20.20
C ALA A 60 -13.92 22.18 -18.72
N GLY A 61 -13.30 21.15 -18.14
CA GLY A 61 -13.45 20.76 -16.74
C GLY A 61 -12.62 21.58 -15.75
N PHE A 62 -11.70 22.44 -16.21
CA PHE A 62 -10.93 23.32 -15.34
C PHE A 62 -11.72 24.60 -14.99
N GLU A 63 -11.44 25.19 -13.83
CA GLU A 63 -12.16 26.37 -13.31
C GLU A 63 -12.16 27.56 -14.30
N ASN A 64 -11.06 27.74 -15.04
CA ASN A 64 -10.91 28.75 -16.07
C ASN A 64 -11.26 28.26 -17.49
N GLY A 65 -11.66 26.99 -17.66
CA GLY A 65 -11.99 26.39 -18.95
C GLY A 65 -13.03 27.18 -19.76
N PRO A 66 -14.15 27.65 -19.16
CA PRO A 66 -15.17 28.41 -19.88
C PRO A 66 -14.70 29.77 -20.41
N ALA A 67 -13.63 30.34 -19.86
CA ALA A 67 -13.10 31.64 -20.28
C ALA A 67 -12.25 31.54 -21.56
N HIS A 68 -11.89 30.33 -22.00
CA HIS A 68 -11.05 30.10 -23.16
C HIS A 68 -11.86 29.48 -24.30
N MET A 69 -12.23 30.30 -25.30
CA MET A 69 -12.87 29.81 -26.52
C MET A 69 -11.82 29.34 -27.52
N VAL A 70 -11.78 28.05 -27.83
CA VAL A 70 -10.90 27.50 -28.87
C VAL A 70 -11.48 27.87 -30.24
N LEU A 71 -10.82 28.79 -30.94
CA LEU A 71 -11.27 29.28 -32.26
C LEU A 71 -11.09 28.25 -33.38
N HIS A 72 -10.13 27.34 -33.24
CA HIS A 72 -9.80 26.30 -34.21
C HIS A 72 -9.54 24.97 -33.48
N PRO A 73 -10.60 24.24 -33.08
CA PRO A 73 -10.43 22.96 -32.40
C PRO A 73 -9.90 21.90 -33.37
N ASP A 74 -8.84 21.20 -32.96
CA ASP A 74 -8.42 19.96 -33.61
C ASP A 74 -9.21 18.79 -32.99
N PHE A 75 -9.90 18.03 -33.84
CA PHE A 75 -10.68 16.86 -33.44
C PHE A 75 -10.00 15.55 -33.82
N SER A 76 -8.73 15.61 -34.22
CA SER A 76 -7.96 14.41 -34.51
C SER A 76 -7.91 13.50 -33.28
N PRO A 77 -8.12 12.18 -33.45
CA PRO A 77 -8.04 11.26 -32.33
C PRO A 77 -6.59 11.20 -31.83
N LEU A 78 -6.41 11.33 -30.51
CA LEU A 78 -5.11 11.12 -29.89
C LEU A 78 -4.63 9.68 -30.08
N SER A 79 -3.33 9.55 -30.23
CA SER A 79 -2.56 8.35 -30.47
C SER A 79 -1.37 8.29 -29.51
N LEU A 80 -0.64 7.17 -29.51
CA LEU A 80 0.58 7.04 -28.72
C LEU A 80 1.72 7.94 -29.24
N ASP A 81 1.64 8.41 -30.48
CA ASP A 81 2.65 9.28 -31.09
C ASP A 81 2.49 10.75 -30.67
N ASP A 82 1.40 11.10 -29.99
CA ASP A 82 1.14 12.45 -29.46
C ASP A 82 1.85 12.71 -28.12
N PHE A 83 2.44 11.68 -27.51
CA PHE A 83 3.31 11.83 -26.35
C PHE A 83 4.66 12.44 -26.73
N CYS A 84 5.29 13.20 -25.84
CA CYS A 84 6.59 13.84 -26.12
C CYS A 84 7.70 12.82 -26.40
N LEU A 85 7.59 11.62 -25.81
CA LEU A 85 8.52 10.50 -25.95
C LEU A 85 7.75 9.18 -25.95
N PRO A 86 8.34 8.07 -26.44
CA PRO A 86 7.70 6.76 -26.41
C PRO A 86 7.19 6.38 -25.01
N LEU A 87 5.89 6.06 -24.94
CA LEU A 87 5.25 5.61 -23.71
C LEU A 87 5.54 4.11 -23.49
N VAL A 88 6.12 3.78 -22.34
CA VAL A 88 6.41 2.41 -21.93
C VAL A 88 5.68 2.09 -20.62
N GLN A 89 4.88 1.03 -20.64
CA GLN A 89 4.01 0.68 -19.51
C GLN A 89 4.42 -0.60 -18.78
N ASP A 90 5.19 -1.48 -19.44
CA ASP A 90 5.67 -2.74 -18.88
C ASP A 90 7.00 -3.20 -19.53
N GLY A 91 7.44 -4.39 -19.15
CA GLY A 91 8.59 -5.06 -19.76
C GLY A 91 9.96 -4.64 -19.20
N PRO A 92 11.05 -5.04 -19.88
CA PRO A 92 12.41 -4.94 -19.36
C PRO A 92 12.87 -3.51 -19.02
N ILE A 93 12.33 -2.51 -19.72
CA ILE A 93 12.65 -1.10 -19.46
C ILE A 93 12.09 -0.68 -18.10
N VAL A 94 10.81 -0.94 -17.84
CA VAL A 94 10.15 -0.64 -16.56
C VAL A 94 10.84 -1.41 -15.42
N ASP A 95 11.16 -2.68 -15.63
CA ASP A 95 11.87 -3.51 -14.65
C ASP A 95 13.25 -2.93 -14.28
N ALA A 96 13.99 -2.42 -15.27
CA ALA A 96 15.27 -1.75 -15.03
C ALA A 96 15.10 -0.45 -14.22
N VAL A 97 14.05 0.34 -14.50
CA VAL A 97 13.73 1.57 -13.75
C VAL A 97 13.37 1.24 -12.31
N ARG A 98 12.48 0.27 -12.09
CA ARG A 98 12.06 -0.19 -10.75
C ARG A 98 13.25 -0.69 -9.94
N THR A 99 14.13 -1.47 -10.56
CA THR A 99 15.37 -1.94 -9.93
C THR A 99 16.24 -0.78 -9.45
N ARG A 100 16.40 0.26 -10.29
CA ARG A 100 17.14 1.48 -9.92
C ARG A 100 16.46 2.26 -8.80
N LEU A 101 15.13 2.37 -8.80
CA LEU A 101 14.39 3.07 -7.75
C LEU A 101 14.47 2.35 -6.40
N ILE A 102 14.42 1.02 -6.37
CA ILE A 102 14.64 0.22 -5.15
C ILE A 102 16.06 0.43 -4.62
N ALA A 103 17.07 0.37 -5.49
CA ALA A 103 18.47 0.62 -5.10
C ALA A 103 18.67 2.05 -4.57
N ARG A 104 18.01 3.05 -5.19
CA ARG A 104 18.02 4.43 -4.72
C ARG A 104 17.35 4.58 -3.35
N ALA A 105 16.20 3.93 -3.12
CA ALA A 105 15.55 3.94 -1.81
C ALA A 105 16.50 3.41 -0.71
N MET A 106 17.18 2.30 -0.98
CA MET A 106 18.19 1.75 -0.05
C MET A 106 19.36 2.71 0.19
N ALA A 107 19.87 3.36 -0.87
CA ALA A 107 20.92 4.37 -0.75
C ALA A 107 20.49 5.60 0.07
N LEU A 108 19.20 5.93 0.06
CA LEU A 108 18.60 6.99 0.88
C LEU A 108 18.32 6.54 2.33
N GLY A 109 18.69 5.31 2.70
CA GLY A 109 18.60 4.80 4.07
C GLY A 109 17.35 3.98 4.38
N TRP A 110 16.48 3.76 3.41
CA TRP A 110 15.37 2.81 3.56
C TRP A 110 15.89 1.37 3.67
N ARG A 111 15.24 0.54 4.49
CA ARG A 111 15.67 -0.84 4.72
C ARG A 111 14.49 -1.79 4.63
N LEU A 112 14.67 -2.96 4.02
CA LEU A 112 13.68 -4.03 4.12
C LEU A 112 13.83 -4.73 5.47
N THR A 113 12.70 -5.07 6.09
CA THR A 113 12.63 -5.85 7.31
C THR A 113 11.66 -7.01 7.16
N SER A 114 11.94 -8.10 7.90
CA SER A 114 11.01 -9.21 8.12
C SER A 114 10.24 -9.10 9.45
N GLU A 115 10.53 -8.09 10.26
CA GLU A 115 9.83 -7.84 11.52
C GLU A 115 8.41 -7.38 11.25
N ASP A 116 7.42 -8.17 11.67
CA ASP A 116 6.01 -7.89 11.38
C ASP A 116 5.41 -6.75 12.21
N ASP A 117 5.97 -6.40 13.37
CA ASP A 117 5.34 -5.47 14.33
C ASP A 117 3.89 -5.80 14.67
N LEU A 118 3.54 -7.09 14.73
CA LEU A 118 2.19 -7.52 15.02
C LEU A 118 1.74 -6.99 16.38
N HIS A 119 0.63 -6.27 16.40
CA HIS A 119 -0.02 -5.77 17.59
C HIS A 119 -1.54 -5.72 17.38
N VAL A 120 -2.27 -5.50 18.47
CA VAL A 120 -3.70 -5.21 18.40
C VAL A 120 -3.91 -3.75 18.77
N LEU A 121 -4.76 -3.05 18.02
CA LEU A 121 -5.37 -1.81 18.47
C LEU A 121 -6.74 -2.16 19.04
N ALA A 122 -6.97 -1.92 20.33
CA ALA A 122 -8.26 -2.09 20.99
C ALA A 122 -8.75 -0.72 21.47
N ASP A 123 -9.83 -0.21 20.87
CA ASP A 123 -10.36 1.14 21.06
C ASP A 123 -9.27 2.22 21.00
N GLY A 124 -8.35 2.08 20.03
CA GLY A 124 -7.20 2.98 19.82
C GLY A 124 -5.98 2.69 20.70
N VAL A 125 -6.05 1.76 21.65
CA VAL A 125 -4.92 1.40 22.52
C VAL A 125 -4.12 0.24 21.91
N ALA A 126 -2.82 0.45 21.70
CA ALA A 126 -1.93 -0.59 21.19
C ALA A 126 -1.54 -1.61 22.27
N ILE A 127 -1.70 -2.89 21.95
CA ILE A 127 -1.43 -4.04 22.82
C ILE A 127 -0.46 -4.98 22.10
N ARG A 128 0.70 -5.22 22.71
CA ARG A 128 1.72 -6.15 22.19
C ARG A 128 1.39 -7.60 22.56
N PRO A 129 1.71 -8.58 21.69
CA PRO A 129 1.49 -9.98 22.00
C PRO A 129 2.57 -10.55 22.91
N GLU A 130 2.17 -11.52 23.72
CA GLU A 130 3.08 -12.57 24.17
C GLU A 130 3.19 -13.63 23.07
N ARG A 131 4.41 -13.91 22.59
CA ARG A 131 4.65 -14.86 21.50
C ARG A 131 5.19 -16.18 22.02
N ASP A 132 4.67 -17.26 21.43
CA ASP A 132 5.13 -18.64 21.62
C ASP A 132 5.15 -19.32 20.24
N GLY A 133 6.31 -19.28 19.58
CA GLY A 133 6.44 -19.70 18.19
C GLY A 133 5.49 -18.92 17.27
N ALA A 134 4.58 -19.65 16.61
CA ALA A 134 3.58 -19.08 15.70
C ALA A 134 2.35 -18.50 16.41
N LEU A 135 2.19 -18.75 17.71
CA LEU A 135 1.03 -18.31 18.47
C LEU A 135 1.30 -16.95 19.14
N ALA A 136 0.48 -15.95 18.81
CA ALA A 136 0.46 -14.65 19.45
C ALA A 136 -0.76 -14.52 20.38
N ARG A 137 -0.53 -14.13 21.64
CA ARG A 137 -1.58 -13.96 22.65
C ARG A 137 -1.67 -12.51 23.11
N PHE A 138 -2.88 -11.96 23.10
CA PHE A 138 -3.18 -10.58 23.49
C PHE A 138 -4.23 -10.57 24.60
N ARG A 139 -4.00 -9.79 25.66
CA ARG A 139 -5.00 -9.57 26.70
C ARG A 139 -5.84 -8.34 26.36
N LEU A 140 -7.13 -8.54 26.13
CA LEU A 140 -8.05 -7.49 25.73
C LEU A 140 -9.11 -7.25 26.84
N PRO A 141 -9.55 -5.99 27.05
CA PRO A 141 -10.78 -5.74 27.80
C PRO A 141 -11.97 -6.36 27.07
N ALA A 142 -12.83 -7.10 27.79
CA ALA A 142 -14.03 -7.72 27.19
C ALA A 142 -15.04 -6.69 26.64
N GLY A 143 -14.94 -5.43 27.08
CA GLY A 143 -15.76 -4.32 26.58
C GLY A 143 -15.25 -3.66 25.30
N ALA A 144 -14.12 -4.11 24.73
CA ALA A 144 -13.53 -3.50 23.55
C ALA A 144 -14.48 -3.58 22.34
N ARG A 145 -14.60 -2.49 21.58
CA ARG A 145 -15.57 -2.37 20.48
C ARG A 145 -14.90 -2.34 19.11
N ASP A 146 -13.83 -1.58 18.99
CA ASP A 146 -13.00 -1.51 17.79
C ASP A 146 -11.70 -2.27 18.07
N VAL A 147 -11.57 -3.46 17.50
CA VAL A 147 -10.38 -4.29 17.68
C VAL A 147 -9.80 -4.62 16.32
N ARG A 148 -8.56 -4.19 16.09
CA ARG A 148 -7.85 -4.35 14.81
C ARG A 148 -6.56 -5.10 15.04
N LEU A 149 -6.29 -6.11 14.22
CA LEU A 149 -5.00 -6.78 14.13
C LEU A 149 -4.13 -6.01 13.15
N VAL A 150 -3.06 -5.40 13.65
CA VAL A 150 -2.21 -4.48 12.89
C VAL A 150 -0.80 -5.06 12.80
N SER A 151 -0.21 -4.97 11.61
CA SER A 151 1.18 -5.33 11.37
C SER A 151 1.75 -4.43 10.28
N ARG A 152 3.07 -4.47 10.12
CA ARG A 152 3.69 -4.03 8.87
C ARG A 152 3.05 -4.76 7.71
N SER A 153 3.03 -4.08 6.56
CA SER A 153 2.60 -4.67 5.30
C SER A 153 3.51 -4.22 4.16
N PHE A 154 3.46 -4.97 3.08
CA PHE A 154 4.19 -4.67 1.86
C PHE A 154 3.43 -5.18 0.66
N VAL A 155 3.79 -4.69 -0.52
CA VAL A 155 3.32 -5.25 -1.78
C VAL A 155 4.54 -5.93 -2.44
N PRO A 156 4.53 -7.26 -2.67
CA PRO A 156 5.72 -7.97 -3.14
C PRO A 156 6.36 -7.39 -4.39
N GLU A 157 5.56 -7.00 -5.40
CA GLU A 157 6.09 -6.37 -6.61
C GLU A 157 6.75 -5.01 -6.34
N ARG A 158 6.32 -4.25 -5.31
CA ARG A 158 6.85 -2.92 -5.00
C ARG A 158 8.22 -2.98 -4.33
N VAL A 159 8.57 -4.10 -3.72
CA VAL A 159 9.87 -4.32 -3.06
C VAL A 159 10.84 -5.17 -3.90
N ARG A 160 10.31 -5.96 -4.84
CA ARG A 160 11.10 -6.85 -5.70
C ARG A 160 10.50 -6.96 -7.11
N VAL A 161 11.30 -6.59 -8.10
CA VAL A 161 10.96 -6.78 -9.52
C VAL A 161 10.78 -8.26 -9.84
N GLY A 162 9.79 -8.58 -10.66
CA GLY A 162 9.44 -9.95 -11.03
C GLY A 162 8.77 -10.77 -9.92
N ALA A 163 8.29 -10.15 -8.83
CA ALA A 163 7.51 -10.87 -7.82
C ALA A 163 6.11 -11.27 -8.31
N GLY A 164 5.52 -10.47 -9.21
CA GLY A 164 4.23 -10.76 -9.85
C GLY A 164 3.01 -10.74 -8.92
N ASP A 165 3.17 -10.29 -7.67
CA ASP A 165 2.10 -10.20 -6.68
C ASP A 165 1.90 -8.74 -6.26
N GLY A 166 0.78 -8.16 -6.69
CA GLY A 166 0.37 -6.78 -6.43
C GLY A 166 -0.52 -6.61 -5.18
N ARG A 167 -0.73 -7.68 -4.40
CA ARG A 167 -1.52 -7.61 -3.17
C ARG A 167 -0.73 -6.93 -2.06
N ARG A 168 -1.43 -6.18 -1.20
CA ARG A 168 -0.86 -5.73 0.09
C ARG A 168 -0.96 -6.87 1.09
N LEU A 169 0.19 -7.34 1.57
CA LEU A 169 0.34 -8.49 2.46
C LEU A 169 0.91 -8.03 3.81
N GLY A 170 0.23 -8.39 4.89
CA GLY A 170 0.66 -8.21 6.29
C GLY A 170 1.26 -9.51 6.84
N VAL A 171 0.73 -10.00 7.96
CA VAL A 171 1.05 -11.34 8.48
C VAL A 171 0.15 -12.43 7.89
N PRO A 172 0.67 -13.64 7.61
CA PRO A 172 -0.15 -14.79 7.27
C PRO A 172 -0.73 -15.41 8.54
N VAL A 173 -2.02 -15.74 8.53
CA VAL A 173 -2.79 -16.27 9.67
C VAL A 173 -3.51 -17.56 9.32
N ARG A 174 -3.62 -18.46 10.28
CA ARG A 174 -4.32 -19.77 10.20
C ARG A 174 -5.50 -19.87 11.15
N GLY A 175 -5.45 -19.14 12.25
CA GLY A 175 -6.49 -19.22 13.27
C GLY A 175 -6.61 -17.92 14.04
N VAL A 176 -7.85 -17.58 14.38
CA VAL A 176 -8.19 -16.49 15.29
C VAL A 176 -9.19 -17.03 16.31
N ALA A 177 -8.88 -16.92 17.59
CA ALA A 177 -9.77 -17.35 18.65
C ALA A 177 -9.68 -16.44 19.87
N VAL A 178 -10.68 -16.52 20.74
CA VAL A 178 -10.72 -15.85 22.02
C VAL A 178 -10.98 -16.86 23.12
N ILE A 179 -10.24 -16.75 24.21
CA ILE A 179 -10.44 -17.50 25.45
C ILE A 179 -10.96 -16.52 26.50
N ASP A 180 -12.15 -16.78 27.06
CA ASP A 180 -12.71 -15.92 28.09
C ASP A 180 -12.14 -16.20 29.50
N GLY A 181 -12.57 -15.42 30.49
CA GLY A 181 -12.11 -15.55 31.87
C GLY A 181 -12.48 -16.89 32.55
N HIS A 182 -13.37 -17.68 31.94
CA HIS A 182 -13.75 -19.01 32.39
C HIS A 182 -13.03 -20.12 31.61
N GLY A 183 -12.16 -19.77 30.66
CA GLY A 183 -11.43 -20.72 29.82
C GLY A 183 -12.23 -21.22 28.62
N VAL A 184 -13.38 -20.64 28.29
CA VAL A 184 -14.17 -21.02 27.12
C VAL A 184 -13.54 -20.41 25.86
N THR A 185 -13.21 -21.28 24.91
CA THR A 185 -12.63 -20.88 23.62
C THR A 185 -13.71 -20.68 22.56
N ARG A 186 -13.66 -19.55 21.87
CA ARG A 186 -14.46 -19.24 20.68
C ARG A 186 -13.51 -18.96 19.52
N ALA A 187 -13.56 -19.78 18.49
CA ALA A 187 -12.70 -19.64 17.32
C ALA A 187 -13.53 -19.29 16.09
N LEU A 188 -12.93 -18.53 15.17
CA LEU A 188 -13.45 -18.36 13.83
C LEU A 188 -12.70 -19.28 12.86
N PRO A 189 -13.43 -20.03 12.02
CA PRO A 189 -12.83 -20.65 10.84
C PRO A 189 -12.10 -19.61 9.99
N ILE A 190 -10.99 -19.98 9.37
CA ILE A 190 -10.18 -19.04 8.59
C ILE A 190 -10.91 -18.52 7.34
N ASP A 191 -11.87 -19.30 6.84
CA ASP A 191 -12.79 -19.00 5.74
C ASP A 191 -14.08 -18.32 6.21
N SER A 192 -14.18 -17.96 7.48
CA SER A 192 -15.34 -17.23 8.00
C SER A 192 -15.53 -15.91 7.25
N GLY A 193 -16.75 -15.68 6.75
CA GLY A 193 -17.15 -14.41 6.14
C GLY A 193 -17.13 -13.22 7.10
N LEU A 194 -16.90 -13.44 8.40
CA LEU A 194 -16.69 -12.37 9.38
C LEU A 194 -15.25 -11.81 9.35
N LEU A 195 -14.31 -12.53 8.71
CA LEU A 195 -12.93 -12.10 8.49
C LEU A 195 -12.81 -11.49 7.08
N GLU A 196 -13.39 -10.31 6.91
CA GLU A 196 -13.47 -9.62 5.61
C GLU A 196 -12.49 -8.44 5.55
N ALA A 197 -12.76 -7.39 6.33
CA ALA A 197 -11.98 -6.16 6.29
C ALA A 197 -10.54 -6.38 6.75
N GLY A 198 -9.60 -6.23 5.81
CA GLY A 198 -8.17 -6.38 6.02
C GLY A 198 -7.64 -7.81 5.98
N PHE A 199 -8.42 -8.75 5.43
CA PHE A 199 -7.97 -10.11 5.14
C PHE A 199 -8.04 -10.41 3.63
N SER A 200 -6.94 -10.86 3.03
CA SER A 200 -6.91 -11.38 1.65
C SER A 200 -7.68 -12.71 1.54
N PHE A 201 -7.97 -13.22 0.35
CA PHE A 201 -8.61 -14.53 0.17
C PHE A 201 -7.85 -15.70 0.84
N VAL A 202 -8.58 -16.78 1.12
CA VAL A 202 -8.06 -18.03 1.71
C VAL A 202 -7.19 -18.79 0.72
N GLN A 203 -6.05 -19.26 1.18
CA GLN A 203 -5.05 -20.02 0.46
C GLN A 203 -5.10 -21.48 0.91
N ASP A 204 -5.25 -22.38 -0.05
CA ASP A 204 -5.27 -23.84 0.15
C ASP A 204 -6.30 -24.34 1.18
N GLY A 205 -7.29 -23.51 1.53
CA GLY A 205 -8.28 -23.79 2.58
C GLY A 205 -7.76 -23.71 4.01
N GLU A 206 -6.50 -23.31 4.23
CA GLU A 206 -5.84 -23.44 5.53
C GLU A 206 -5.41 -22.11 6.16
N TRP A 207 -5.11 -21.09 5.35
CA TRP A 207 -4.49 -19.85 5.83
C TRP A 207 -4.84 -18.68 4.92
N ARG A 208 -4.58 -17.44 5.37
CA ARG A 208 -4.72 -16.24 4.53
C ARG A 208 -3.79 -15.13 4.99
N TRP A 209 -3.42 -14.23 4.09
CA TRP A 209 -2.74 -13.01 4.48
C TRP A 209 -3.72 -12.01 5.09
N THR A 210 -3.31 -11.32 6.14
CA THR A 210 -3.87 -9.99 6.47
C THR A 210 -3.33 -8.96 5.47
N THR A 211 -3.89 -7.75 5.46
CA THR A 211 -3.38 -6.63 4.63
C THR A 211 -2.57 -5.62 5.45
N GLY A 212 -2.19 -5.97 6.68
CA GLY A 212 -1.50 -5.10 7.65
C GLY A 212 -2.43 -4.39 8.63
N ASP A 213 -3.73 -4.40 8.39
CA ASP A 213 -4.71 -3.76 9.25
C ASP A 213 -6.08 -4.42 9.07
N ALA A 214 -6.41 -5.35 9.98
CA ALA A 214 -7.55 -6.25 9.84
C ALA A 214 -8.53 -6.11 11.01
N ILE A 215 -9.82 -5.96 10.72
CA ILE A 215 -10.85 -5.81 11.75
C ILE A 215 -11.21 -7.18 12.32
N LEU A 216 -11.17 -7.31 13.64
CA LEU A 216 -11.61 -8.50 14.36
C LEU A 216 -13.07 -8.35 14.80
N PRO A 217 -13.95 -9.32 14.52
CA PRO A 217 -15.37 -9.17 14.80
C PRO A 217 -15.67 -9.37 16.29
N ALA A 218 -16.38 -8.42 16.89
CA ALA A 218 -16.69 -8.41 18.33
C ALA A 218 -17.49 -9.62 18.83
N VAL A 219 -18.12 -10.39 17.92
CA VAL A 219 -18.78 -11.66 18.25
C VAL A 219 -17.85 -12.67 18.95
N LEU A 220 -16.54 -12.59 18.69
CA LEU A 220 -15.53 -13.44 19.33
C LEU A 220 -15.49 -13.27 20.86
N TRP A 221 -15.82 -12.09 21.39
CA TRP A 221 -15.83 -11.80 22.83
C TRP A 221 -17.16 -11.24 23.33
N ALA A 222 -18.22 -11.31 22.52
CA ALA A 222 -19.54 -10.82 22.90
C ALA A 222 -20.06 -11.53 24.16
N GLY A 223 -20.50 -10.75 25.16
CA GLY A 223 -20.99 -11.29 26.44
C GLY A 223 -19.91 -11.80 27.40
N CYS A 224 -18.62 -11.71 27.05
CA CYS A 224 -17.55 -11.90 28.03
C CYS A 224 -17.52 -10.74 29.02
N THR A 225 -16.96 -10.97 30.21
CA THR A 225 -16.77 -9.94 31.23
C THR A 225 -15.30 -9.88 31.66
N GLY A 226 -14.87 -8.73 32.20
CA GLY A 226 -13.49 -8.54 32.62
C GLY A 226 -12.52 -8.50 31.44
N SER A 227 -11.65 -9.51 31.34
CA SER A 227 -10.64 -9.62 30.30
C SER A 227 -10.78 -10.91 29.51
N VAL A 228 -10.44 -10.86 28.23
CA VAL A 228 -10.33 -12.03 27.35
C VAL A 228 -8.92 -12.14 26.80
N THR A 229 -8.54 -13.36 26.39
CA THR A 229 -7.28 -13.61 25.68
C THR A 229 -7.59 -13.87 24.22
N LEU A 230 -7.25 -12.92 23.34
CA LEU A 230 -7.24 -13.15 21.90
C LEU A 230 -5.99 -13.94 21.53
N THR A 231 -6.16 -14.99 20.76
CA THR A 231 -5.09 -15.78 20.19
C THR A 231 -5.12 -15.68 18.66
N VAL A 232 -3.96 -15.43 18.08
CA VAL A 232 -3.75 -15.41 16.63
C VAL A 232 -2.65 -16.42 16.32
N GLU A 233 -3.00 -17.44 15.54
CA GLU A 233 -2.03 -18.40 15.02
C GLU A 233 -1.54 -17.89 13.65
N THR A 234 -0.27 -17.52 13.60
CA THR A 234 0.41 -17.09 12.38
C THR A 234 0.90 -18.28 11.55
N ALA A 235 1.19 -18.06 10.27
CA ALA A 235 1.70 -19.08 9.36
C ALA A 235 3.07 -18.68 8.77
N PRO A 236 4.12 -18.55 9.61
CA PRO A 236 5.41 -18.01 9.18
C PRO A 236 6.10 -18.86 8.10
N ASP A 237 5.73 -20.14 7.99
CA ASP A 237 6.17 -21.08 6.95
C ASP A 237 5.56 -20.79 5.56
N ARG A 238 4.47 -20.02 5.50
CA ARG A 238 3.72 -19.74 4.27
C ARG A 238 4.21 -18.48 3.52
N GLY A 239 5.05 -17.68 4.16
CA GLY A 239 5.69 -16.54 3.49
C GLY A 239 6.43 -15.62 4.44
N THR A 240 7.37 -14.87 3.88
CA THR A 240 8.17 -13.89 4.61
C THR A 240 7.72 -12.48 4.25
N LEU A 241 7.50 -11.66 5.28
CA LEU A 241 7.21 -10.24 5.12
C LEU A 241 8.50 -9.50 4.71
N HIS A 242 8.37 -8.55 3.78
CA HIS A 242 9.47 -7.68 3.36
C HIS A 242 8.98 -6.23 3.32
N ALA A 243 8.70 -5.65 4.48
CA ALA A 243 8.23 -4.26 4.56
C ALA A 243 9.40 -3.27 4.58
N TRP A 244 9.16 -2.08 4.05
CA TRP A 244 10.09 -0.97 4.15
C TRP A 244 10.08 -0.36 5.56
N LEU A 245 11.27 -0.08 6.08
CA LEU A 245 11.53 0.80 7.21
C LEU A 245 12.09 2.11 6.68
N ALA A 246 11.40 3.20 6.98
CA ALA A 246 11.84 4.54 6.66
C ALA A 246 13.09 4.92 7.50
N PRO A 247 14.03 5.70 6.94
CA PRO A 247 15.08 6.31 7.74
C PRO A 247 14.46 7.31 8.74
N PRO A 248 15.12 7.59 9.89
CA PRO A 248 14.53 8.40 10.97
C PRO A 248 13.95 9.74 10.53
N ALA A 249 14.65 10.47 9.65
CA ALA A 249 14.20 11.78 9.14
C ALA A 249 12.89 11.69 8.32
N GLN A 250 12.65 10.58 7.61
CA GLN A 250 11.43 10.38 6.83
C GLN A 250 10.28 9.82 7.68
N ALA A 251 10.59 9.12 8.78
CA ALA A 251 9.58 8.61 9.71
C ALA A 251 8.82 9.76 10.40
N GLU A 252 9.50 10.87 10.70
CA GLU A 252 8.87 12.07 11.26
C GLU A 252 7.91 12.75 10.27
N ILE A 253 8.28 12.83 8.99
CA ILE A 253 7.42 13.36 7.91
C ILE A 253 6.19 12.46 7.70
N ALA A 254 6.39 11.13 7.66
CA ALA A 254 5.29 10.18 7.52
C ALA A 254 4.32 10.23 8.71
N ALA A 255 4.83 10.38 9.94
CA ALA A 255 4.00 10.54 11.13
C ALA A 255 3.20 11.86 11.11
N ALA A 256 3.78 12.94 10.59
CA ALA A 256 3.10 14.24 10.46
C ALA A 256 1.99 14.25 9.40
N LEU A 257 2.11 13.44 8.33
CA LEU A 257 1.09 13.30 7.29
C LEU A 257 -0.06 12.34 7.68
N ALA A 258 0.16 11.48 8.68
CA ALA A 258 -0.84 10.52 9.16
C ALA A 258 -1.67 11.04 10.36
N ALA A 259 -1.36 12.24 10.87
CA ALA A 259 -2.00 12.90 12.00
C ALA A 259 -2.96 14.00 11.53
#